data_AF-A0A6G8F1I7-F1
#
_entry.id   AF-A0A6G8F1I7-F1
#
_cell.length_a   1.000
_cell.length_b   1.000
_cell.length_c   1.000
_cell.angle_alpha   90.00
_cell.angle_beta   90.00
_cell.angle_gamma   90.00
#
_symmetry.space_group_name_H-M   'P 1'
#
loop_
_entity.id
_entity.type
_entity.pdbx_description
1 polymer ?
#
loop_
_entity_poly.entity_id
_entity_poly.type
_entity_poly.pdbx_seq_one_letter_code
_entity_poly.pdbx_strand_id
1 'polypeptide(L)'
;MGIQTIFLSALFFTLMGMAYCKGYDLTRKHAPLRLPQFYLVMAVIRFILVVSAVGIYVFLSENRKDTVEFAALFFTMYVVMMVVTIKLKH
;
A
#
# COMPACT_ATOMS: atom_id res chain seq x y z
N MET A 1 -15.94 -9.29 9.56
CA MET A 1 -15.10 -9.11 8.35
C MET A 1 -14.99 -10.41 7.54
N GLY A 2 -15.24 -10.39 6.22
CA GLY A 2 -15.25 -11.61 5.39
C GLY A 2 -13.88 -12.02 4.84
N ILE A 3 -13.70 -13.31 4.50
CA ILE A 3 -12.46 -13.85 3.91
C ILE A 3 -12.07 -13.13 2.60
N GLN A 4 -13.06 -12.70 1.83
CA GLN A 4 -12.86 -11.96 0.57
C GLN A 4 -12.16 -10.62 0.80
N THR A 5 -12.51 -9.90 1.87
CA THR A 5 -11.90 -8.61 2.23
C THR A 5 -10.43 -8.78 2.60
N ILE A 6 -10.10 -9.84 3.33
CA ILE A 6 -8.72 -10.16 3.71
C ILE A 6 -7.90 -10.46 2.44
N PHE A 7 -8.43 -11.31 1.57
CA PHE A 7 -7.77 -11.68 0.32
C PHE A 7 -7.55 -10.47 -0.59
N LEU A 8 -8.58 -9.61 -0.74
CA LEU A 8 -8.48 -8.38 -1.54
C LEU A 8 -7.42 -7.42 -0.98
N SER A 9 -7.35 -7.28 0.35
CA SER A 9 -6.35 -6.45 1.02
C SER A 9 -4.94 -6.98 0.78
N ALA A 10 -4.73 -8.29 0.95
CA ALA A 10 -3.43 -8.92 0.69
C ALA A 10 -3.00 -8.74 -0.77
N LEU A 11 -3.93 -8.93 -1.72
CA LEU A 11 -3.67 -8.74 -3.15
C LEU A 11 -3.32 -7.28 -3.47
N PHE A 12 -4.05 -6.32 -2.89
CA PHE A 12 -3.78 -4.89 -3.04
C PHE A 12 -2.35 -4.52 -2.61
N PHE A 13 -1.93 -4.95 -1.41
CA PHE A 13 -0.57 -4.66 -0.91
C PHE A 13 0.51 -5.38 -1.71
N THR A 14 0.23 -6.60 -2.19
CA THR A 14 1.16 -7.37 -3.03
C THR A 14 1.39 -6.67 -4.37
N LEU A 15 0.33 -6.22 -5.04
CA LEU A 15 0.42 -5.47 -6.30
C LEU A 15 1.17 -4.15 -6.12
N MET A 16 0.87 -3.41 -5.04
CA MET A 16 1.62 -2.19 -4.71
C MET A 16 3.10 -2.46 -4.48
N GLY A 17 3.44 -3.54 -3.77
CA GLY A 17 4.82 -3.92 -3.50
C GLY A 17 5.58 -4.27 -4.78
N MET A 18 4.96 -5.06 -5.66
CA MET A 18 5.54 -5.40 -6.97
C MET A 18 5.72 -4.16 -7.84
N ALA A 19 4.72 -3.27 -7.90
CA ALA A 19 4.80 -2.02 -8.65
C ALA A 19 5.95 -1.14 -8.15
N TYR A 20 6.13 -1.04 -6.84
CA TYR A 20 7.23 -0.32 -6.22
C TYR A 20 8.59 -0.91 -6.59
N CYS A 21 8.78 -2.23 -6.44
CA CYS A 21 10.04 -2.89 -6.76
C CYS A 21 10.42 -2.71 -8.22
N LYS A 22 9.47 -2.93 -9.14
CA LYS A 22 9.67 -2.78 -10.59
C LYS A 22 9.95 -1.33 -10.98
N GLY A 23 9.19 -0.38 -10.41
CA GLY A 23 9.40 1.05 -10.63
C GLY A 23 10.78 1.50 -10.14
N TYR A 24 11.20 1.05 -8.96
CA TYR A 24 12.52 1.36 -8.41
C TYR A 24 13.65 0.85 -9.30
N ASP A 25 13.59 -0.42 -9.73
CA ASP A 25 14.62 -1.00 -10.59
C ASP A 25 14.70 -0.28 -11.95
N LEU A 26 13.55 0.11 -12.51
CA LEU A 26 13.50 0.88 -13.75
C LEU A 26 14.12 2.27 -13.59
N THR A 27 13.74 3.01 -12.53
CA THR A 27 14.26 4.36 -12.26
C THR A 27 15.74 4.31 -11.92
N ARG A 28 16.19 3.35 -11.12
CA ARG A 28 17.60 3.17 -10.79
C ARG A 28 18.45 2.89 -12.04
N LYS A 29 17.94 2.07 -12.98
CA LYS A 29 18.66 1.71 -14.21
C LYS A 29 18.71 2.84 -15.24
N HIS A 30 17.62 3.60 -15.43
CA HIS A 30 17.53 4.57 -16.52
C HIS A 30 17.70 6.03 -16.08
N ALA A 31 17.39 6.37 -14.83
CA ALA A 31 17.40 7.74 -14.33
C ALA A 31 17.68 7.79 -12.81
N PRO A 32 18.87 7.39 -12.35
CA PRO A 32 19.20 7.30 -10.91
C PRO A 32 19.07 8.65 -10.19
N LEU A 33 19.30 9.77 -10.88
CA LEU A 33 19.11 11.12 -10.35
C LEU A 33 17.64 11.42 -9.97
N ARG A 34 16.67 10.70 -10.55
CA ARG A 34 15.24 10.85 -10.26
C ARG A 34 14.73 9.91 -9.16
N LEU A 35 15.61 9.12 -8.53
CA LEU A 35 15.23 8.23 -7.43
C LEU A 35 14.53 8.97 -6.28
N PRO A 36 15.01 10.12 -5.79
CA PRO A 36 14.31 10.87 -4.72
C PRO A 36 12.88 11.26 -5.12
N GLN A 37 12.70 11.69 -6.38
CA GLN A 37 11.38 12.03 -6.90
C GLN A 37 10.48 10.80 -7.03
N PHE A 38 11.01 9.66 -7.45
CA PHE A 38 10.29 8.39 -7.47
C PHE A 38 9.79 7.99 -6.07
N TYR A 39 10.65 8.11 -5.05
CA TYR A 39 10.25 7.84 -3.65
C TYR A 39 9.09 8.73 -3.20
N LEU A 40 9.16 10.04 -3.47
CA LEU A 40 8.10 10.99 -3.12
C LEU A 40 6.79 10.69 -3.85
N VAL A 41 6.85 10.49 -5.17
CA VAL A 41 5.67 10.18 -5.97
C VAL A 41 5.02 8.87 -5.51
N MET A 42 5.81 7.82 -5.26
CA MET A 42 5.29 6.56 -4.75
C MET A 42 4.77 6.67 -3.32
N ALA A 43 5.32 7.54 -2.47
CA ALA A 43 4.77 7.79 -1.14
C ALA A 43 3.37 8.44 -1.23
N VAL A 44 3.22 9.45 -2.10
CA VAL A 44 1.92 10.13 -2.33
C VAL A 44 0.89 9.16 -2.91
N ILE A 45 1.25 8.39 -3.94
CA ILE A 45 0.36 7.39 -4.55
C ILE A 45 -0.10 6.38 -3.51
N ARG A 46 0.82 5.84 -2.70
CA ARG A 46 0.50 4.89 -1.64
C ARG A 46 -0.45 5.48 -0.61
N PHE A 47 -0.18 6.70 -0.15
CA PHE A 47 -1.04 7.38 0.81
C PHE A 47 -2.46 7.56 0.29
N ILE A 48 -2.61 8.09 -0.93
CA ILE A 48 -3.92 8.30 -1.56
C ILE A 48 -4.66 6.97 -1.71
N LEU A 49 -4.00 5.92 -2.21
CA LEU A 49 -4.64 4.62 -2.40
C LEU A 49 -5.09 3.99 -1.08
N VAL A 50 -4.27 4.06 -0.02
CA VAL A 50 -4.61 3.52 1.30
C VAL A 50 -5.79 4.29 1.92
N VAL A 51 -5.75 5.62 1.89
CA VAL A 51 -6.84 6.45 2.42
C VAL A 51 -8.13 6.22 1.65
N SER A 52 -8.08 6.14 0.32
CA SER A 52 -9.24 5.85 -0.51
C SER A 52 -9.80 4.46 -0.24
N ALA A 53 -8.96 3.42 -0.11
CA ALA A 53 -9.41 2.06 0.18
C ALA A 53 -10.12 1.97 1.55
N VAL A 54 -9.54 2.60 2.59
CA VAL A 54 -10.14 2.68 3.92
C VAL A 54 -11.45 3.48 3.87
N GLY A 55 -11.46 4.63 3.21
CA GLY A 55 -12.66 5.47 3.06
C GLY A 55 -13.81 4.75 2.35
N ILE A 56 -13.53 4.03 1.27
CA ILE A 56 -14.52 3.22 0.55
C ILE A 56 -15.09 2.12 1.45
N TYR A 57 -14.23 1.41 2.19
CA TYR A 57 -14.68 0.37 3.11
C TYR A 57 -15.55 0.93 4.25
N VAL A 58 -15.13 2.05 4.85
CA VAL A 58 -15.88 2.74 5.90
C VAL A 58 -17.24 3.19 5.39
N PHE A 59 -17.32 3.73 4.17
CA PHE A 59 -18.56 4.23 3.57
C PHE A 59 -19.56 3.11 3.24
N LEU A 60 -19.06 1.94 2.84
CA LEU A 60 -19.89 0.77 2.51
C LEU A 60 -20.23 -0.10 3.71
N SER A 61 -19.50 0.01 4.81
CA SER A 61 -19.68 -0.83 5.99
C SER A 61 -20.76 -0.27 6.91
N GLU A 62 -21.82 -1.05 7.12
CA GLU A 62 -22.87 -0.75 8.10
C GLU A 62 -22.43 -1.07 9.54
N ASN A 63 -21.37 -1.87 9.73
CA ASN A 63 -20.93 -2.34 11.04
C ASN A 63 -19.63 -1.66 11.49
N ARG A 64 -19.75 -0.84 12.54
CA ARG A 64 -18.63 -0.10 13.13
C ARG A 64 -17.48 -1.00 13.61
N LYS A 65 -17.78 -2.21 14.10
CA LYS A 65 -16.76 -3.15 14.58
C LYS A 65 -15.89 -3.66 13.42
N ASP A 66 -16.53 -4.08 12.33
CA ASP A 66 -15.84 -4.54 11.13
C ASP A 66 -14.98 -3.43 10.50
N THR A 67 -15.46 -2.18 10.54
CA THR A 67 -14.71 -1.01 10.05
C THR A 67 -13.42 -0.76 10.84
N VAL A 68 -13.46 -0.89 12.17
CA VAL A 68 -12.27 -0.70 13.02
C VAL A 68 -11.26 -1.82 12.80
N GLU A 69 -11.72 -3.08 12.75
CA GLU A 69 -10.87 -4.24 12.48
C GLU A 69 -10.21 -4.15 11.10
N PHE A 70 -10.96 -3.74 10.07
CA PHE A 70 -10.43 -3.53 8.73
C PHE A 70 -9.35 -2.44 8.71
N ALA A 71 -9.63 -1.26 9.29
CA ALA A 71 -8.67 -0.17 9.34
C ALA A 71 -7.37 -0.61 10.05
N ALA A 72 -7.48 -1.29 11.19
CA ALA A 72 -6.33 -1.81 11.92
C ALA A 72 -5.49 -2.77 11.08
N LEU A 73 -6.13 -3.72 10.38
CA LEU A 73 -5.45 -4.65 9.48
C LEU A 73 -4.77 -3.91 8.31
N PHE A 74 -5.48 -2.97 7.69
CA PHE A 74 -4.99 -2.25 6.51
C PHE A 74 -3.79 -1.36 6.85
N PHE A 75 -3.83 -0.65 7.98
CA PHE A 75 -2.68 0.13 8.47
C PHE A 75 -1.51 -0.77 8.88
N THR A 76 -1.76 -1.92 9.51
CA THR A 76 -0.71 -2.89 9.85
C THR A 76 0.00 -3.40 8.59
N MET A 77 -0.76 -3.82 7.58
CA MET A 77 -0.19 -4.27 6.30
C MET A 77 0.57 -3.16 5.58
N TYR A 78 0.10 -1.91 5.67
CA TYR A 78 0.81 -0.76 5.13
C TYR A 78 2.18 -0.57 5.80
N VAL A 79 2.26 -0.62 7.13
CA VAL A 79 3.53 -0.53 7.86
C VAL A 79 4.46 -1.68 7.49
N VAL A 80 3.95 -2.92 7.47
CA VAL A 80 4.73 -4.10 7.05
C VAL A 80 5.29 -3.92 5.64
N MET A 81 4.46 -3.47 4.70
CA MET A 81 4.88 -3.21 3.32
C MET A 81 5.96 -2.11 3.24
N MET A 82 5.85 -1.05 4.02
CA MET A 82 6.87 0.00 4.09
C MET A 82 8.20 -0.56 4.61
N VAL A 83 8.18 -1.35 5.69
CA VAL A 83 9.39 -1.98 6.23
C VAL A 83 10.04 -2.93 5.21
N VAL A 84 9.24 -3.78 4.56
CA VAL A 84 9.72 -4.74 3.55
C VAL A 84 10.32 -4.03 2.35
N THR A 85 9.66 -2.98 1.83
CA THR A 85 10.15 -2.24 0.66
C THR A 85 11.40 -1.42 0.96
N ILE A 86 11.57 -0.93 2.18
CA ILE A 86 12.83 -0.32 2.64
C ILE A 86 13.92 -1.40 2.65
N LYS A 87 13.72 -2.53 3.33
CA LYS A 87 14.72 -3.61 3.45
C LYS A 87 15.13 -4.24 2.11
N LEU A 88 14.25 -4.23 1.11
CA LEU A 88 14.56 -4.77 -0.21
C LEU A 88 15.42 -3.82 -1.07
N LYS A 89 15.28 -2.51 -0.89
CA LYS A 89 15.82 -1.50 -1.84
C LYS A 89 16.72 -0.43 -1.18
N HIS A 90 16.95 -0.53 0.13
CA HIS A 90 17.99 0.16 0.90
C HIS A 90 18.83 -0.89 1.64
#